data_AF-A0A524FU36-F1
#
_entry.id   AF-A0A524FU36-F1
#
_cell.length_a   1.000
_cell.length_b   1.000
_cell.length_c   1.000
_cell.angle_alpha   90.00
_cell.angle_beta   90.00
_cell.angle_gamma   90.00
#
_symmetry.space_group_name_H-M   'P 1'
#
loop_
_entity.id
_entity.type
_entity.pdbx_description
1 polymer ?
#
loop_
_entity_poly.entity_id
_entity_poly.type
_entity_poly.pdbx_seq_one_letter_code
_entity_poly.pdbx_strand_id
1 'polypeptide(L)'
;MSNDSKDDSGKRCAFMTVGIIVMIGGFFGGFMQFFWMDTHDVGTILFYVLGVPMISFFLGFAIMMYGMKDSLRANRFGMFGMMAASSEAPKEKSFIHEPPSFCKDCGASLSAEVIEWVGPLTVKCPYCGATHHTEKREI
;
A
#
# COMPACT_ATOMS: atom_id res chain seq x y z
N MET A 1 -9.92 -21.79 0.60
CA MET A 1 -11.09 -20.88 0.48
C MET A 1 -10.58 -19.48 0.78
N SER A 2 -10.03 -18.77 -0.23
CA SER A 2 -9.30 -17.51 -0.01
C SER A 2 -9.12 -16.66 -1.29
N ASN A 3 -9.98 -16.80 -2.30
CA ASN A 3 -9.86 -16.03 -3.56
C ASN A 3 -10.72 -14.77 -3.61
N ASP A 4 -11.73 -14.60 -2.75
CA ASP A 4 -12.66 -13.47 -2.84
C ASP A 4 -12.03 -12.10 -2.50
N SER A 5 -10.95 -12.05 -1.72
CA SER A 5 -10.35 -10.77 -1.29
C SER A 5 -9.58 -10.04 -2.38
N LYS A 6 -9.11 -10.74 -3.43
CA LYS A 6 -8.34 -10.12 -4.53
C LYS A 6 -9.24 -9.44 -5.56
N ASP A 7 -10.38 -10.04 -5.89
CA ASP A 7 -11.26 -9.53 -6.94
C ASP A 7 -11.95 -8.21 -6.54
N ASP A 8 -12.25 -8.03 -5.26
CA ASP A 8 -12.85 -6.79 -4.75
C ASP A 8 -11.86 -5.62 -4.69
N SER A 9 -10.57 -5.89 -4.45
CA SER A 9 -9.54 -4.85 -4.47
C SER A 9 -9.25 -4.38 -5.91
N GLY A 10 -9.22 -5.31 -6.87
CA GLY A 10 -9.01 -5.01 -8.28
C GLY A 10 -10.11 -4.11 -8.88
N LYS A 11 -11.39 -4.39 -8.57
CA LYS A 11 -12.52 -3.55 -9.02
C LYS A 11 -12.43 -2.11 -8.50
N ARG A 12 -11.99 -1.92 -7.25
CA ARG A 12 -11.83 -0.59 -6.63
C ARG A 12 -10.73 0.21 -7.29
N CYS A 13 -9.56 -0.41 -7.51
CA CYS A 13 -8.47 0.22 -8.25
C CYS A 13 -8.90 0.59 -9.67
N ALA A 14 -9.70 -0.26 -10.33
CA ALA A 14 -10.22 0.03 -11.67
C ALA A 14 -11.12 1.28 -11.68
N PHE A 15 -12.11 1.39 -10.79
CA PHE A 15 -12.98 2.57 -10.73
C PHE A 15 -12.23 3.86 -10.40
N MET A 16 -11.24 3.78 -9.51
CA MET A 16 -10.39 4.92 -9.16
C MET A 16 -9.53 5.37 -10.35
N THR A 17 -8.94 4.41 -11.05
CA THR A 17 -8.13 4.68 -12.26
C THR A 17 -8.98 5.27 -13.38
N VAL A 18 -10.19 4.74 -13.60
CA VAL A 18 -11.15 5.27 -14.59
C VAL A 18 -11.55 6.70 -14.24
N GLY A 19 -11.83 7.01 -12.97
CA GLY A 19 -12.14 8.38 -12.54
C GLY A 19 -11.01 9.37 -12.82
N ILE A 20 -9.76 8.97 -12.55
CA ILE A 20 -8.56 9.78 -12.84
C ILE A 20 -8.39 10.00 -14.35
N ILE A 21 -8.55 8.95 -15.15
CA ILE A 21 -8.46 9.03 -16.61
C ILE A 21 -9.54 9.97 -17.17
N VAL A 22 -10.77 9.92 -16.66
CA VAL A 22 -11.86 10.81 -17.08
C VAL A 22 -11.56 12.27 -16.72
N MET A 23 -11.00 12.53 -15.54
CA MET A 23 -10.61 13.89 -15.15
C MET A 23 -9.48 14.44 -16.02
N ILE A 24 -8.40 13.67 -16.19
CA ILE A 24 -7.24 14.08 -16.99
C ILE A 24 -7.64 14.20 -18.46
N GLY A 25 -8.27 13.17 -19.02
CA GLY A 25 -8.71 13.13 -20.41
C GLY A 25 -9.73 14.23 -20.73
N GLY A 26 -10.61 14.57 -19.78
CA GLY A 26 -11.54 15.68 -19.93
C GLY A 26 -10.88 17.05 -19.92
N PHE A 27 -9.94 17.27 -19.01
CA PHE A 27 -9.17 18.51 -18.93
C PHE A 27 -8.31 18.74 -20.17
N PHE A 28 -7.50 17.73 -20.54
CA PHE A 28 -6.63 17.80 -21.71
C PHE A 28 -7.42 17.71 -23.01
N GLY A 29 -8.55 16.99 -23.03
CA GLY A 29 -9.44 16.91 -24.18
C GLY A 29 -10.11 18.24 -24.49
N GLY A 30 -10.65 18.94 -23.48
CA GLY A 30 -11.19 20.29 -23.64
C GLY A 30 -10.13 21.29 -24.11
N PHE A 31 -8.90 21.14 -23.62
CA PHE A 31 -7.77 21.97 -24.03
C PHE A 31 -7.28 21.67 -25.46
N MET A 32 -7.16 20.41 -25.86
CA MET A 32 -6.75 20.03 -27.22
C MET A 32 -7.80 20.40 -28.26
N GLN A 33 -9.09 20.29 -27.93
CA GLN A 33 -10.19 20.68 -28.81
C GLN A 33 -10.13 22.18 -29.17
N PHE A 34 -9.61 23.02 -28.27
CA PHE A 34 -9.41 24.46 -28.52
C PHE A 34 -8.41 24.74 -29.65
N PHE A 35 -7.36 23.93 -29.82
CA PHE A 35 -6.39 24.09 -30.91
C PHE A 35 -6.86 23.55 -32.26
N TRP A 36 -7.94 22.76 -32.26
CA TRP A 36 -8.49 22.16 -33.48
C TRP A 36 -9.70 22.92 -34.06
N MET A 37 -10.29 23.83 -33.29
CA MET A 37 -11.38 24.68 -33.77
C MET A 37 -10.82 25.96 -34.39
N ASP A 38 -11.03 26.14 -35.69
CA ASP A 38 -10.64 27.35 -36.43
C ASP A 38 -11.46 28.59 -36.03
N THR A 39 -12.63 28.40 -35.43
CA THR A 39 -13.53 29.47 -34.98
C THR A 39 -13.34 29.78 -33.50
N HIS A 40 -12.64 30.88 -33.23
CA HIS A 40 -12.34 31.38 -31.89
C HIS A 40 -13.40 32.37 -31.38
N ASP A 41 -14.68 31.99 -31.43
CA ASP A 41 -15.71 32.78 -30.77
C ASP A 41 -15.54 32.68 -29.25
N VAL A 42 -15.66 33.81 -28.56
CA VAL A 42 -15.46 33.91 -27.10
C VAL A 42 -16.34 32.91 -26.35
N GLY A 43 -17.56 32.65 -26.86
CA GLY A 43 -18.49 31.68 -26.27
C GLY A 43 -17.99 30.24 -26.34
N THR A 44 -17.45 29.81 -27.48
CA THR A 44 -16.92 28.45 -27.67
C THR A 44 -15.67 28.24 -26.83
N ILE A 45 -14.80 29.24 -26.76
CA ILE A 45 -13.59 29.20 -25.92
C ILE A 45 -13.97 29.04 -24.46
N LEU A 46 -14.92 29.85 -23.97
CA LEU A 46 -15.36 29.80 -22.58
C LEU A 46 -16.02 28.44 -22.26
N PHE A 47 -16.77 27.87 -23.21
CA PHE A 47 -17.35 26.55 -23.05
C PHE A 47 -16.30 25.43 -22.97
N TYR A 48 -15.29 25.43 -23.84
CA TYR A 48 -14.25 24.39 -23.85
C TYR A 48 -13.24 24.52 -22.71
N VAL A 49 -12.85 25.74 -22.34
CA VAL A 49 -11.86 25.98 -21.27
C VAL A 49 -12.48 25.83 -19.88
N LEU A 50 -13.76 26.18 -19.71
CA LEU A 50 -14.40 26.26 -18.40
C LEU A 50 -15.49 25.20 -18.23
N GLY A 51 -16.31 24.97 -19.25
CA GLY A 51 -17.41 24.00 -19.21
C GLY A 51 -16.93 22.55 -19.25
N VAL A 52 -16.07 22.19 -20.21
CA VAL A 52 -15.60 20.81 -20.35
C VAL A 52 -14.84 20.31 -19.11
N PRO A 53 -13.86 21.04 -18.54
CA PRO A 53 -13.20 20.62 -17.30
C PRO A 53 -14.16 20.49 -16.11
N MET A 54 -15.14 21.39 -15.98
CA MET A 54 -16.17 21.32 -14.94
C MET A 54 -16.97 20.02 -15.05
N ILE A 55 -17.46 19.69 -16.25
CA ILE A 55 -18.28 18.50 -16.48
C ILE A 55 -17.45 17.23 -16.25
N SER A 56 -16.23 17.18 -16.78
CA SER A 56 -15.33 16.04 -16.59
C SER A 56 -14.94 15.85 -15.13
N PHE A 57 -14.79 16.93 -14.37
CA PHE A 57 -14.56 16.86 -12.94
C PHE A 57 -15.76 16.24 -12.22
N PHE A 58 -16.98 16.70 -12.48
CA PHE A 58 -18.18 16.13 -11.85
C PHE A 58 -18.37 14.66 -12.20
N LEU A 59 -18.15 14.26 -13.45
CA LEU A 59 -18.26 12.86 -13.88
C LEU A 59 -17.18 11.99 -13.24
N GLY A 60 -15.92 12.42 -13.26
CA GLY A 60 -14.82 11.71 -12.61
C GLY A 60 -15.04 11.58 -11.10
N PHE A 61 -15.51 12.65 -10.46
CA PHE A 61 -15.82 12.67 -9.04
C PHE A 61 -17.00 11.74 -8.69
N ALA A 62 -18.06 11.73 -9.49
CA ALA A 62 -19.20 10.85 -9.30
C ALA A 62 -18.83 9.37 -9.43
N ILE A 63 -18.00 9.01 -10.42
CA ILE A 63 -17.51 7.64 -10.62
C ILE A 63 -16.64 7.21 -9.43
N MET A 64 -15.75 8.09 -8.97
CA MET A 64 -14.89 7.84 -7.82
C MET A 64 -15.71 7.65 -6.54
N MET A 65 -16.69 8.53 -6.30
CA MET A 65 -17.62 8.44 -5.17
C MET A 65 -18.47 7.16 -5.24
N TYR A 66 -18.89 6.73 -6.42
CA TYR A 66 -19.62 5.48 -6.61
C TYR A 66 -18.75 4.27 -6.24
N GLY A 67 -17.50 4.22 -6.68
CA GLY A 67 -16.56 3.16 -6.28
C GLY A 67 -16.22 3.18 -4.78
N MET A 68 -16.15 4.37 -4.18
CA MET A 68 -15.92 4.53 -2.73
C MET A 68 -17.14 4.22 -1.88
N LYS A 69 -18.37 4.37 -2.40
CA LYS A 69 -19.61 4.10 -1.67
C LYS A 69 -19.68 2.65 -1.19
N ASP A 70 -19.11 1.71 -1.94
CA ASP A 70 -18.96 0.32 -1.52
C ASP A 70 -17.91 0.16 -0.40
N SER A 71 -16.84 0.97 -0.39
CA SER A 71 -15.86 0.98 0.71
C SER A 71 -16.39 1.60 2.01
N LEU A 72 -17.28 2.60 1.93
CA LEU A 72 -17.88 3.25 3.09
C LEU A 72 -18.85 2.33 3.84
N ARG A 73 -19.47 1.37 3.14
CA ARG A 73 -20.28 0.32 3.78
C ARG A 73 -19.42 -0.75 4.47
N ALA A 74 -18.22 -1.03 3.96
CA ALA A 74 -17.30 -2.00 4.55
C ALA A 74 -16.41 -1.42 5.67
N ASN A 75 -16.14 -0.11 5.66
CA ASN A 75 -15.23 0.51 6.62
C ASN A 75 -15.77 1.85 7.12
N ARG A 76 -16.64 1.75 8.14
CA ARG A 76 -17.13 2.86 8.95
C ARG A 76 -16.01 3.42 9.82
N PHE A 77 -15.00 4.09 9.26
CA PHE A 77 -14.20 5.10 9.98
C PHE A 77 -13.22 5.85 9.08
N GLY A 78 -13.36 7.17 9.02
CA GLY A 78 -12.19 8.05 9.13
C GLY A 78 -11.59 8.62 7.83
N MET A 79 -11.50 9.95 7.85
CA MET A 79 -10.66 10.89 7.10
C MET A 79 -9.14 10.53 7.04
N PHE A 80 -8.74 9.34 7.48
CA PHE A 80 -7.37 8.80 7.48
C PHE A 80 -7.03 7.88 6.29
N GLY A 81 -8.02 7.51 5.45
CA GLY A 81 -7.81 6.60 4.32
C GLY A 81 -6.96 7.16 3.17
N MET A 82 -6.77 8.49 3.08
CA MET A 82 -5.92 9.08 2.03
C MET A 82 -4.41 8.94 2.30
N MET A 83 -3.98 8.60 3.52
CA MET A 83 -2.60 8.15 3.77
C MET A 83 -2.41 6.64 3.53
N ALA A 84 -3.48 5.86 3.33
CA ALA A 84 -3.40 4.41 3.13
C ALA A 84 -3.17 3.98 1.68
N ALA A 85 -3.16 4.92 0.72
CA ALA A 85 -2.76 4.68 -0.67
C ALA A 85 -1.27 4.97 -0.94
N SER A 86 -0.51 5.39 0.09
CA SER A 86 0.94 5.31 0.08
C SER A 86 1.31 3.87 0.42
N SER A 87 1.50 3.05 -0.62
CA SER A 87 2.28 1.81 -0.59
C SER A 87 1.88 0.82 0.51
N GLU A 88 1.38 -0.36 0.12
CA GLU A 88 1.66 -1.57 0.91
C GLU A 88 3.20 -1.74 0.93
N ALA A 89 3.89 -1.01 1.79
CA ALA A 89 5.19 -1.43 2.27
C ALA A 89 4.92 -2.80 2.91
N PRO A 90 5.53 -3.88 2.42
CA PRO A 90 5.39 -5.18 3.06
C PRO A 90 5.70 -4.96 4.54
N LYS A 91 4.78 -5.36 5.43
CA LYS A 91 5.05 -5.39 6.87
C LYS A 91 6.33 -6.19 7.05
N GLU A 92 7.45 -5.48 7.19
CA GLU A 92 8.74 -6.06 7.52
C GLU A 92 8.55 -6.60 8.94
N LYS A 93 8.23 -7.89 9.04
CA LYS A 93 8.21 -8.58 10.31
C LYS A 93 9.66 -8.55 10.80
N SER A 94 9.96 -7.64 11.72
CA SER A 94 11.25 -7.59 12.38
C SER A 94 11.38 -8.82 13.27
N PHE A 95 12.05 -9.86 12.78
CA PHE A 95 12.34 -11.04 13.58
C PHE A 95 13.51 -10.73 14.50
N ILE A 96 13.33 -10.85 15.82
CA ILE A 96 14.45 -10.83 16.78
C ILE A 96 14.93 -12.27 16.95
N HIS A 97 16.21 -12.47 16.66
CA HIS A 97 16.90 -13.75 16.84
C HIS A 97 17.46 -13.81 18.26
N GLU A 98 16.80 -14.58 19.12
CA GLU A 98 17.27 -14.79 20.49
C GLU A 98 18.09 -16.09 20.58
N PRO A 99 19.14 -16.12 21.41
CA PRO A 99 19.81 -17.37 21.73
C PRO A 99 18.86 -18.31 22.49
N PRO A 100 18.96 -19.64 22.29
CA PRO A 100 18.16 -20.60 23.03
C PRO A 100 18.46 -20.49 24.53
N SER A 101 17.44 -20.64 25.37
CA SER A 101 17.56 -20.50 26.84
C SER A 101 18.34 -21.64 27.50
N PHE A 102 18.50 -22.78 26.83
CA PHE A 102 19.20 -23.95 27.33
C PHE A 102 20.06 -24.59 26.25
N CYS A 103 21.23 -25.09 26.64
CA CYS A 103 22.09 -25.88 25.77
C CYS A 103 21.49 -27.27 25.54
N LYS A 104 21.37 -27.70 24.28
CA LYS A 104 20.81 -29.02 23.94
C LYS A 104 21.75 -30.18 24.29
N ASP A 105 23.05 -29.90 24.42
CA ASP A 105 24.07 -30.93 24.69
C ASP A 105 24.36 -31.12 26.18
N CYS A 106 24.39 -30.04 26.97
CA CYS A 106 24.75 -30.11 28.40
C CYS A 106 23.63 -29.68 29.35
N GLY A 107 22.50 -29.18 28.85
CA GLY A 107 21.36 -28.75 29.67
C GLY A 107 21.60 -27.48 30.51
N ALA A 108 22.77 -26.84 30.38
CA ALA A 108 23.06 -25.61 31.10
C ALA A 108 22.19 -24.45 30.58
N SER A 109 21.80 -23.54 31.48
CA SER A 109 21.10 -22.32 31.10
C SER A 109 22.03 -21.38 30.34
N LEU A 110 21.55 -20.90 29.20
CA LEU A 110 22.26 -19.96 28.34
C LEU A 110 21.56 -18.60 28.46
N SER A 111 22.25 -17.62 29.03
CA SER A 111 21.79 -16.23 29.05
C SER A 111 22.50 -15.43 27.95
N ALA A 112 21.81 -14.46 27.36
CA ALA A 112 22.35 -13.61 26.29
C ALA A 112 23.63 -12.86 26.70
N GLU A 113 23.85 -12.68 28.00
CA GLU A 113 25.01 -11.97 28.58
C GLU A 113 26.29 -12.81 28.63
N VAL A 114 26.18 -14.14 28.72
CA VAL A 114 27.31 -15.05 29.00
C VAL A 114 27.69 -15.90 27.78
N ILE A 115 26.92 -15.81 26.69
CA ILE A 115 27.16 -16.56 25.46
C ILE A 115 28.22 -15.90 24.57
N GLU A 116 29.08 -16.74 23.98
CA GLU A 116 30.08 -16.29 23.00
C GLU A 116 29.49 -16.41 21.59
N TRP A 117 29.38 -15.28 20.89
CA TRP A 117 28.91 -15.25 19.50
C TRP A 117 30.05 -15.62 18.56
N VAL A 118 29.91 -16.76 17.89
CA VAL A 118 30.90 -17.28 16.93
C VAL A 118 30.50 -17.03 15.47
N GLY A 119 29.32 -16.44 15.25
CA GLY A 119 28.83 -16.05 13.92
C GLY A 119 27.47 -15.34 14.00
N PRO A 120 26.92 -14.87 12.87
CA PRO A 120 25.75 -13.98 12.85
C PRO A 120 24.46 -14.62 13.40
N LEU A 121 24.34 -15.95 13.34
CA LEU A 121 23.17 -16.71 13.83
C LEU A 121 23.59 -17.93 14.65
N THR A 122 24.82 -17.91 15.18
CA THR A 122 25.44 -19.05 15.85
C THR A 122 26.10 -18.63 17.14
N VAL A 123 25.75 -19.33 18.21
CA VAL A 123 26.24 -19.07 19.57
C VAL A 123 26.96 -20.31 20.08
N LYS A 124 28.03 -20.11 20.84
CA LYS A 124 28.82 -21.18 21.45
C LYS A 124 28.51 -21.24 22.95
N CYS A 125 28.23 -22.45 23.43
CA CYS A 125 27.99 -22.72 24.83
C CYS A 125 29.30 -22.59 25.63
N PRO A 126 29.35 -21.77 26.69
CA PRO A 126 30.57 -21.58 27.49
C PRO A 126 30.90 -22.79 28.36
N TYR A 127 29.93 -23.68 28.61
CA TYR A 127 30.10 -24.83 29.50
C TYR A 127 30.63 -26.08 28.80
N CYS A 128 30.07 -26.42 27.63
CA CYS A 128 30.45 -27.62 26.88
C CYS A 128 31.20 -27.32 25.57
N GLY A 129 31.26 -26.06 25.14
CA GLY A 129 31.90 -25.66 23.90
C GLY A 129 31.10 -25.98 22.63
N ALA A 130 29.90 -26.55 22.74
CA ALA A 130 29.04 -26.86 21.61
C ALA A 130 28.45 -25.61 20.95
N THR A 131 28.23 -25.66 19.65
CA THR A 131 27.69 -24.55 18.85
C THR A 131 26.23 -24.77 18.48
N HIS A 132 25.40 -23.76 18.69
CA HIS A 132 23.97 -23.81 18.42
C HIS A 132 23.50 -22.64 17.54
N HIS A 133 22.46 -22.86 16.76
CA HIS A 133 21.79 -21.81 16.01
C HIS A 133 20.80 -21.04 16.88
N THR A 134 20.67 -19.73 16.65
CA THR A 134 19.66 -18.88 17.29
C THR A 134 18.24 -19.31 16.88
N GLU A 135 17.30 -19.30 17.82
CA GLU A 135 15.90 -19.63 17.55
C GLU A 135 15.12 -18.36 17.20
N LYS A 136 14.24 -18.44 16.18
CA LYS A 136 13.43 -17.32 15.73
C LYS A 136 12.22 -17.18 16.65
N ARG A 137 12.09 -16.05 17.36
CA ARG A 137 10.86 -15.68 18.07
C ARG A 137 10.12 -14.61 17.27
N GLU A 138 8.87 -14.86 16.92
CA GLU A 138 7.97 -13.83 16.37
C GLU A 138 7.49 -12.93 17.51
N ILE A 139 7.45 -11.62 17.27
CA ILE A 139 6.93 -10.60 18.20
C ILE A 139 5.66 -10.00 17.61
#